data_AF-X0PB36-F1
#
_entry.id   AF-X0PB36-F1
#
_cell.length_a   1.000
_cell.length_b   1.000
_cell.length_c   1.000
_cell.angle_alpha   90.00
_cell.angle_beta   90.00
_cell.angle_gamma   90.00
#
_symmetry.space_group_name_H-M   'P 1'
#
loop_
_entity.id
_entity.type
_entity.pdbx_description
1 polymer ?
#
loop_
_entity_poly.entity_id
_entity_poly.type
_entity_poly.pdbx_seq_one_letter_code
_entity_poly.pdbx_strand_id
1 'polypeptide(L)'
;MYLSRVEIDVNNRQKTKDLTHLGAYHNWVEQSFPDEIAANKRLRHLWRIDRLAGKSYLLVLSETSPDKDELARYGVPGTAMIKPYDKFLSKLEAGQLMQFRLTANPSHTVSKPGERQGKFSRMLQWHNSENG
;
A
#
# COMPACT_ATOMS: atom_id res chain seq x y z
N MET A 1 1.12 15.89 -1.57
CA MET A 1 1.02 14.46 -1.18
C MET A 1 2.17 14.08 -0.24
N TYR A 2 1.99 13.00 0.53
CA TYR A 2 2.96 12.49 1.49
C TYR A 2 3.29 11.03 1.22
N LEU A 3 4.57 10.68 1.36
CA LEU A 3 5.04 9.30 1.39
C LEU A 3 5.57 9.01 2.80
N SER A 4 4.95 8.05 3.44
CA SER A 4 5.21 7.66 4.82
C SER A 4 5.67 6.21 4.89
N ARG A 5 6.51 5.89 5.87
CA ARG A 5 6.95 4.53 6.13
C ARG A 5 7.08 4.22 7.60
N VAL A 6 6.91 2.96 7.97
CA VAL A 6 7.20 2.43 9.31
C VAL A 6 7.66 0.98 9.20
N GLU A 7 8.64 0.57 10.01
CA GLU A 7 9.05 -0.83 10.12
C GLU A 7 8.01 -1.60 10.92
N ILE A 8 7.51 -2.72 10.42
CA ILE A 8 6.51 -3.55 11.11
C ILE A 8 7.22 -4.37 12.21
N ASP A 9 6.73 -4.30 13.45
CA ASP A 9 7.33 -5.00 14.60
C ASP A 9 6.94 -6.50 14.63
N VAL A 10 7.48 -7.28 13.69
CA VAL A 10 7.19 -8.72 13.56
C VAL A 10 7.64 -9.56 14.76
N ASN A 11 8.51 -9.03 15.61
CA ASN A 11 9.02 -9.72 16.80
C ASN A 11 8.07 -9.57 17.99
N ASN A 12 7.30 -8.47 18.03
CA ASN A 12 6.29 -8.26 19.05
C ASN A 12 4.94 -8.86 18.65
N ARG A 13 4.87 -10.18 18.74
CA ARG A 13 3.64 -10.94 18.42
C ARG A 13 2.41 -10.50 19.21
N GLN A 14 2.57 -9.93 20.41
CA GLN A 14 1.43 -9.39 21.16
C GLN A 14 0.86 -8.14 20.49
N LYS A 15 1.73 -7.22 20.03
CA LYS A 15 1.31 -6.04 19.29
C LYS A 15 0.78 -6.37 17.90
N THR A 16 1.45 -7.23 17.15
CA THR A 16 1.05 -7.55 15.77
C THR A 16 0.03 -8.69 15.69
N LYS A 17 -0.50 -9.16 16.82
CA LYS A 17 -1.51 -10.25 16.86
C LYS A 17 -2.74 -9.91 16.03
N ASP A 18 -3.06 -8.63 15.91
CA ASP A 18 -4.23 -8.17 15.16
C ASP A 18 -3.94 -8.08 13.64
N LEU A 19 -2.65 -7.96 13.25
CA LEU A 19 -2.20 -7.84 11.85
C LEU A 19 -2.15 -9.19 11.12
N THR A 20 -3.25 -9.94 11.16
CA THR A 20 -3.33 -11.32 10.62
C THR A 20 -3.74 -11.38 9.15
N HIS A 21 -4.40 -10.35 8.65
CA HIS A 21 -5.03 -10.35 7.32
C HIS A 21 -5.03 -8.95 6.72
N LEU A 22 -5.33 -8.86 5.42
CA LEU A 22 -5.32 -7.60 4.66
C LEU A 22 -6.21 -6.51 5.29
N GLY A 23 -7.36 -6.90 5.83
CA GLY A 23 -8.30 -5.99 6.50
C GLY A 23 -7.71 -5.31 7.75
N ALA A 24 -6.88 -6.02 8.53
CA ALA A 24 -6.22 -5.44 9.69
C ALA A 24 -5.19 -4.38 9.29
N TYR A 25 -4.40 -4.64 8.25
CA TYR A 25 -3.48 -3.63 7.70
C TYR A 25 -4.23 -2.44 7.12
N HIS A 26 -5.34 -2.69 6.40
CA HIS A 26 -6.19 -1.61 5.91
C HIS A 26 -6.71 -0.75 7.08
N ASN A 27 -7.24 -1.36 8.14
CA ASN A 27 -7.69 -0.62 9.32
C ASN A 27 -6.54 0.18 9.94
N TRP A 28 -5.36 -0.40 10.10
CA TRP A 28 -4.20 0.34 10.63
C TRP A 28 -3.87 1.58 9.79
N VAL A 29 -3.86 1.45 8.45
CA VAL A 29 -3.62 2.59 7.56
C VAL A 29 -4.71 3.65 7.72
N GLU A 30 -5.99 3.28 7.73
CA GLU A 30 -7.09 4.24 7.86
C GLU A 30 -7.09 4.95 9.23
N GLN A 31 -6.78 4.24 10.32
CA GLN A 31 -6.66 4.83 11.66
C GLN A 31 -5.50 5.83 11.77
N SER A 32 -4.55 5.79 10.84
CA SER A 32 -3.45 6.78 10.77
C SER A 32 -3.91 8.16 10.31
N PHE A 33 -5.20 8.36 9.99
CA PHE A 33 -5.77 9.63 9.53
C PHE A 33 -6.96 10.06 10.40
N PRO A 34 -6.74 10.36 11.70
CA PRO A 34 -7.83 10.69 12.63
C PRO A 34 -8.63 11.94 12.20
N ASP A 35 -7.98 12.93 11.59
CA ASP A 35 -8.64 14.14 11.09
C ASP A 35 -9.65 13.85 9.97
N GLU A 36 -9.34 12.87 9.10
CA GLU A 36 -10.25 12.46 8.03
C GLU A 36 -11.47 11.73 8.58
N ILE A 37 -11.25 10.87 9.58
CA ILE A 37 -12.32 10.17 10.31
C ILE A 37 -13.22 11.20 11.00
N ALA A 38 -12.64 12.18 11.71
CA ALA A 38 -13.38 13.24 12.38
C ALA A 38 -14.18 14.11 11.39
N ALA A 39 -13.62 14.38 10.21
CA ALA A 39 -14.28 15.12 9.14
C ALA A 39 -15.27 14.26 8.31
N ASN A 40 -15.43 12.97 8.65
CA ASN A 40 -16.19 11.98 7.89
C ASN A 40 -15.84 11.96 6.39
N LYS A 41 -14.56 12.14 6.08
CA LYS A 41 -13.99 12.09 4.73
C LYS A 41 -13.30 10.75 4.53
N ARG A 42 -13.47 10.19 3.33
CA ARG A 42 -12.77 8.97 2.92
C ARG A 42 -11.91 9.29 1.71
N LEU A 43 -10.64 9.58 1.94
CA LEU A 43 -9.68 9.78 0.86
C LEU A 43 -9.07 8.45 0.43
N ARG A 44 -8.38 8.47 -0.72
CA ARG A 44 -7.73 7.27 -1.26
C ARG A 44 -6.32 7.15 -0.68
N HIS A 45 -6.13 6.16 0.19
CA HIS A 45 -4.81 5.76 0.66
C HIS A 45 -4.27 4.60 -0.18
N LEU A 46 -3.06 4.75 -0.71
CA LEU A 46 -2.33 3.67 -1.35
C LEU A 46 -1.27 3.17 -0.39
N TRP A 47 -1.15 1.87 -0.24
CA TRP A 47 -0.16 1.30 0.65
C TRP A 47 0.31 -0.05 0.13
N ARG A 48 1.51 -0.43 0.57
CA ARG A 48 2.10 -1.73 0.30
C ARG A 48 3.07 -2.11 1.42
N ILE A 49 3.39 -3.39 1.48
CA ILE A 49 4.42 -3.90 2.39
C ILE A 49 5.65 -4.26 1.55
N ASP A 50 6.79 -3.64 1.86
CA ASP A 50 8.07 -3.95 1.24
C ASP A 50 8.99 -4.67 2.23
N ARG A 51 9.71 -5.69 1.75
CA ARG A 51 10.76 -6.35 2.52
C ARG A 51 12.14 -5.86 2.09
N LEU A 52 12.93 -5.35 3.02
CA LEU A 52 14.26 -4.80 2.78
C LEU A 52 15.22 -5.26 3.88
N ALA A 53 16.35 -5.87 3.49
CA ALA A 53 17.39 -6.35 4.42
C ALA A 53 16.83 -7.19 5.58
N GLY A 54 15.89 -8.09 5.30
CA GLY A 54 15.25 -8.96 6.29
C GLY A 54 14.10 -8.33 7.09
N LYS A 55 13.92 -7.01 7.01
CA LYS A 55 12.88 -6.25 7.71
C LYS A 55 11.68 -5.98 6.80
N SER A 56 10.50 -5.87 7.39
CA SER A 56 9.25 -5.54 6.69
C SER A 56 8.85 -4.10 6.97
N TYR A 57 8.53 -3.34 5.94
CA TYR A 57 8.11 -1.94 6.03
C TYR A 57 6.72 -1.77 5.45
N LEU A 58 5.84 -1.10 6.17
CA LEU A 58 4.61 -0.55 5.61
C LEU A 58 4.95 0.80 4.97
N LEU A 59 4.64 0.95 3.68
CA LEU A 59 4.72 2.22 2.96
C LEU A 59 3.30 2.70 2.68
N VAL A 60 3.04 3.98 2.95
CA VAL A 60 1.74 4.64 2.76
C VAL A 60 1.93 5.90 1.93
N LEU A 61 1.15 6.03 0.86
CA LEU A 61 1.03 7.21 0.03
C LEU A 61 -0.37 7.80 0.23
N SER A 62 -0.41 9.06 0.67
CA SER A 62 -1.64 9.78 1.03
C SER A 62 -1.60 11.23 0.55
N GLU A 63 -2.77 11.84 0.46
CA GLU A 63 -2.89 13.26 0.11
C GLU A 63 -2.47 14.14 1.30
N THR A 64 -2.98 13.83 2.48
CA THR A 64 -2.71 14.45 3.78
C THR A 64 -1.56 13.73 4.50
N SER A 65 -0.96 14.39 5.50
CA SER A 65 0.03 13.75 6.36
C SER A 65 -0.70 12.85 7.36
N PRO A 66 -0.29 11.58 7.53
CA PRO A 66 -0.82 10.75 8.61
C PRO A 66 -0.36 11.29 9.98
N ASP A 67 -1.10 10.92 11.02
CA ASP A 67 -0.62 11.02 12.39
C ASP A 67 0.54 10.03 12.61
N LYS A 68 1.62 10.53 13.21
CA LYS A 68 2.86 9.77 13.34
C LYS A 68 2.74 8.65 14.37
N ASP A 69 1.98 8.85 15.43
CA ASP A 69 1.85 7.90 16.53
C ASP A 69 0.90 6.76 16.15
N GLU A 70 -0.21 7.06 15.47
CA GLU A 70 -1.09 6.04 14.90
C GLU A 70 -0.37 5.23 13.81
N LEU A 71 0.43 5.87 12.96
CA LEU A 71 1.28 5.15 12.00
C LEU A 71 2.30 4.26 12.72
N ALA A 72 2.83 4.67 13.87
CA ALA A 72 3.81 3.90 14.65
C ALA A 72 3.21 2.77 15.51
N ARG A 73 1.88 2.70 15.63
CA ARG A 73 1.14 1.80 16.54
C ARG A 73 1.60 0.34 16.54
N TYR A 74 1.75 -0.23 15.34
CA TYR A 74 2.23 -1.61 15.15
C TYR A 74 3.66 -1.68 14.62
N GLY A 75 4.36 -0.54 14.66
CA GLY A 75 5.70 -0.39 14.15
C GLY A 75 6.78 -0.50 15.22
N VAL A 76 8.03 -0.68 14.77
CA VAL A 76 9.21 -0.57 15.63
C VAL A 76 9.36 0.89 16.05
N PRO A 77 9.49 1.20 17.35
CA PRO A 77 9.62 2.57 17.85
C PRO A 77 10.74 3.35 17.14
N GLY A 78 10.47 4.60 16.79
CA GLY A 78 11.44 5.49 16.12
C GLY A 78 11.64 5.24 14.63
N THR A 79 10.99 4.25 14.02
CA THR A 79 11.14 3.96 12.58
C THR A 79 10.15 4.71 11.68
N ALA A 80 9.09 5.28 12.25
CA ALA A 80 8.08 6.04 11.51
C ALA A 80 8.67 7.32 10.90
N MET A 81 8.55 7.46 9.59
CA MET A 81 9.03 8.60 8.81
C MET A 81 7.94 9.07 7.86
N ILE A 82 7.74 10.38 7.79
CA ILE A 82 6.78 11.04 6.90
C ILE A 82 7.55 12.07 6.09
N LYS A 83 7.38 12.06 4.77
CA LYS A 83 8.05 13.01 3.88
C LYS A 83 7.07 13.58 2.83
N PRO A 84 7.14 14.90 2.55
CA PRO A 84 6.43 15.47 1.40
C PRO A 84 6.91 14.79 0.11
N TYR A 85 5.98 14.25 -0.68
CA TYR A 85 6.27 13.53 -1.92
C TYR A 85 6.35 14.47 -3.13
N ASP A 86 5.73 15.65 -3.04
CA ASP A 86 5.65 16.62 -4.14
C ASP A 86 7.04 17.09 -4.60
N LYS A 87 8.01 17.18 -3.68
CA LYS A 87 9.41 17.53 -3.99
C LYS A 87 10.12 16.52 -4.89
N PHE A 88 9.69 15.27 -4.84
CA PHE A 88 10.20 14.23 -5.74
C PHE A 88 9.47 14.28 -7.07
N LEU A 89 8.13 14.41 -7.03
CA LEU A 89 7.29 14.50 -8.23
C LEU A 89 7.67 15.68 -9.12
N SER A 90 8.05 16.82 -8.54
CA SER A 90 8.47 18.02 -9.27
C SER A 90 9.77 17.85 -10.06
N LYS A 91 10.51 16.76 -9.84
CA LYS A 91 11.78 16.44 -10.52
C LYS A 91 11.61 15.42 -11.65
N LEU A 92 10.39 14.98 -11.92
CA LEU A 92 10.11 14.02 -12.97
C LEU A 92 10.11 14.73 -14.32
N GLU A 93 10.85 14.18 -15.28
CA GLU A 93 11.00 14.73 -16.62
C GLU A 93 10.59 13.72 -17.69
N ALA A 94 10.12 14.21 -18.85
CA ALA A 94 9.76 13.35 -19.97
C ALA A 94 10.98 12.59 -20.51
N GLY A 95 10.83 11.28 -20.70
CA GLY A 95 11.91 10.40 -21.14
C GLY A 95 12.85 9.90 -20.03
N GLN A 96 12.60 10.27 -18.77
CA GLN A 96 13.40 9.81 -17.64
C GLN A 96 13.23 8.30 -17.39
N LEU A 97 14.35 7.58 -17.29
CA LEU A 97 14.35 6.17 -16.92
C LEU A 97 14.30 6.01 -15.39
N MET A 98 13.31 5.25 -14.92
CA MET A 98 13.00 5.09 -13.51
C MET A 98 12.80 3.62 -13.15
N GLN A 99 13.26 3.23 -11.97
CA GLN A 99 12.91 1.94 -11.40
C GLN A 99 11.51 2.03 -10.78
N PHE A 100 10.66 1.03 -11.05
CA PHE A 100 9.33 0.95 -10.47
C PHE A 100 9.06 -0.41 -9.84
N ARG A 101 8.15 -0.42 -8.88
CA ARG A 101 7.58 -1.64 -8.28
C ARG A 101 6.08 -1.42 -8.15
N LEU A 102 5.30 -2.35 -8.68
CA LEU A 102 3.85 -2.31 -8.66
C LEU A 102 3.30 -3.65 -8.18
N THR A 103 2.42 -3.60 -7.18
CA THR A 103 1.59 -4.74 -6.78
C THR A 103 0.16 -4.47 -7.26
N ALA A 104 -0.27 -5.18 -8.30
CA ALA A 104 -1.60 -5.02 -8.89
C ALA A 104 -2.30 -6.38 -9.04
N ASN A 105 -3.63 -6.36 -9.14
CA ASN A 105 -4.42 -7.53 -9.53
C ASN A 105 -4.82 -7.40 -11.00
N PRO A 106 -4.05 -7.92 -11.96
CA PRO A 106 -4.43 -7.87 -13.36
C PRO A 106 -5.70 -8.71 -13.57
N SER A 107 -6.80 -8.03 -13.91
CA SER A 107 -8.10 -8.65 -14.14
C SER A 107 -8.72 -8.10 -15.41
N HIS A 108 -9.55 -8.92 -16.05
CA HIS A 108 -10.35 -8.52 -17.19
C HIS A 108 -11.79 -9.04 -16.99
N THR A 109 -12.76 -8.28 -17.47
CA THR A 109 -14.19 -8.62 -17.39
C THR A 109 -14.61 -9.28 -18.69
N VAL A 110 -15.08 -10.53 -18.65
CA VAL A 110 -15.61 -11.22 -19.83
C VAL A 110 -17.14 -11.15 -19.80
N SER A 111 -17.74 -10.35 -20.70
CA SER A 111 -19.19 -10.31 -20.89
C SER A 111 -19.65 -11.48 -21.76
N LYS A 112 -20.60 -12.28 -21.27
CA LYS A 112 -21.27 -13.32 -22.08
C LYS A 112 -22.59 -12.79 -22.65
N PRO A 113 -22.95 -13.09 -23.91
CA PRO A 113 -24.25 -12.72 -24.46
C PRO A 113 -25.39 -13.33 -23.62
N GLY A 114 -26.29 -12.49 -23.10
CA GLY A 114 -27.45 -12.92 -22.30
C GLY A 114 -27.29 -12.84 -20.77
N GLU A 115 -26.09 -12.57 -20.25
CA GLU A 115 -25.86 -12.35 -18.81
C GLU A 115 -25.68 -10.85 -18.50
N ARG A 116 -26.39 -10.32 -17.49
CA ARG A 116 -26.35 -8.89 -17.09
C ARG A 116 -25.00 -8.45 -16.49
N GLN A 117 -24.13 -9.37 -16.08
CA GLN A 117 -22.80 -9.05 -15.52
C GLN A 117 -21.74 -10.02 -16.05
N GLY A 118 -20.61 -9.49 -16.50
CA GLY A 118 -19.48 -10.28 -16.95
C GLY A 118 -18.76 -10.98 -15.81
N LYS A 119 -18.26 -12.19 -16.06
CA LYS A 119 -17.56 -13.00 -15.05
C LYS A 119 -16.16 -12.43 -14.81
N PHE A 120 -15.86 -12.05 -13.57
CA PHE A 120 -14.51 -11.67 -13.15
C PHE A 120 -13.56 -12.87 -13.31
N SER A 121 -12.58 -12.72 -14.19
CA SER A 121 -11.53 -13.72 -14.38
C SER A 121 -10.19 -13.09 -14.06
N ARG A 122 -9.45 -13.70 -13.11
CA ARG A 122 -8.06 -13.33 -12.82
C ARG A 122 -7.23 -13.66 -14.07
N MET A 123 -6.42 -12.71 -14.53
CA MET A 123 -5.48 -12.99 -15.60
C MET A 123 -4.43 -13.96 -15.03
N LEU A 124 -4.47 -15.22 -15.46
CA LEU A 124 -3.38 -16.16 -15.19
C LEU A 124 -2.14 -15.60 -15.89
N GLN A 125 -1.06 -15.45 -15.14
CA GLN A 125 0.20 -14.94 -15.67
C GLN A 125 0.65 -15.85 -16.82
N TRP A 126 1.03 -15.23 -17.94
CA TRP A 126 1.74 -15.90 -19.02
C TRP A 126 3.06 -16.46 -18.44
N HIS A 127 3.18 -17.79 -18.38
CA HIS A 127 4.46 -18.44 -18.17
C HIS A 127 5.26 -18.29 -19.47
N ASN A 128 6.39 -17.60 -19.44
CA ASN A 128 7.41 -17.79 -20.46
C ASN A 128 7.91 -19.23 -20.33
N SER A 129 7.54 -20.08 -21.29
CA SER A 129 8.28 -21.29 -21.57
C SER A 129 9.46 -20.89 -22.45
N GLU A 130 10.59 -20.62 -21.83
CA GLU A 130 11.87 -20.76 -22.54
C GLU A 130 12.16 -22.26 -22.59
N ASN A 131 11.89 -22.88 -23.75
CA ASN A 131 12.39 -24.19 -24.10
C ASN A 131 13.47 -24.01 -25.18
N GLY A 132 14.69 -24.49 -24.86
CA GLY A 132 15.60 -25.21 -25.77
C GLY A 132 16.23 -24.43 -26.91
#